data_AF-A0A259S6D4-F1
#
_entry.id   AF-A0A259S6D4-F1
#
_cell.length_a   1.000
_cell.length_b   1.000
_cell.length_c   1.000
_cell.angle_alpha   90.00
_cell.angle_beta   90.00
_cell.angle_gamma   90.00
#
_symmetry.space_group_name_H-M   'P 1'
#
loop_
_entity.id
_entity.type
_entity.pdbx_description
1 polymer ?
#
loop_
_entity_poly.entity_id
_entity_poly.type
_entity_poly.pdbx_seq_one_letter_code
_entity_poly.pdbx_strand_id
1 'polypeptide(L)'
;MSDERGGAPSEDDRLAPVIPLFGGRGATADGEQPRPSAPAPAAPSTGAEWRSTWAAESAAERRGPSSRHPAAAALAPEAARVSEAAASTPPRRGLRAVGRPGGDDASTPDDPIADASELLVRKLRSKQLSSAEARDVLRENGLSSEDRDLVIEQFEQRGYLDDASLAELLVTSGSERKGQGRVAIARTLSQRGIPRQIADEALSVLDDDDAERALDYARSKVAGLRRFDEDTAIRRLVGQLSRRGYGGSVALTAARTAWRETQRGSGVGRVRFEES
;
A
#
# COMPACT_ATOMS: atom_id res chain seq x y z
N MET A 1 60.91 -40.08 57.30
CA MET A 1 61.16 -38.71 57.80
C MET A 1 60.24 -37.78 57.04
N SER A 2 59.31 -37.20 57.79
CA SER A 2 58.54 -35.97 57.53
C SER A 2 57.48 -35.93 56.43
N ASP A 3 56.24 -35.79 56.93
CA ASP A 3 55.08 -35.06 56.42
C ASP A 3 55.34 -34.00 55.34
N GLU A 4 54.35 -33.80 54.45
CA GLU A 4 53.58 -32.55 54.44
C GLU A 4 52.24 -32.69 53.71
N ARG A 5 51.22 -32.03 54.30
CA ARG A 5 49.80 -32.06 53.92
C ARG A 5 49.50 -31.00 52.85
N GLY A 6 48.39 -31.20 52.14
CA GLY A 6 47.39 -30.13 51.99
C GLY A 6 47.00 -29.75 50.56
N GLY A 7 45.68 -29.68 50.33
CA GLY A 7 45.10 -28.97 49.18
C GLY A 7 43.88 -29.67 48.59
N ALA A 8 42.71 -29.51 49.21
CA ALA A 8 41.43 -29.80 48.55
C ALA A 8 41.18 -28.80 47.41
N PRO A 9 40.51 -29.17 46.31
CA PRO A 9 40.18 -28.23 45.24
C PRO A 9 38.96 -27.38 45.62
N SER A 10 39.15 -26.06 45.64
CA SER A 10 38.09 -25.06 45.81
C SER A 10 37.26 -24.93 44.53
N GLU A 11 35.94 -24.98 44.67
CA GLU A 11 34.99 -24.45 43.71
C GLU A 11 35.03 -22.91 43.75
N ASP A 12 35.50 -22.26 42.68
CA ASP A 12 34.94 -21.02 42.13
C ASP A 12 35.83 -20.49 41.00
N ASP A 13 35.38 -20.66 39.76
CA ASP A 13 35.29 -19.59 38.76
C ASP A 13 34.78 -20.20 37.44
N ARG A 14 33.45 -20.27 37.31
CA ARG A 14 32.80 -20.51 36.01
C ARG A 14 32.90 -19.22 35.18
N LEU A 15 34.10 -18.94 34.70
CA LEU A 15 34.33 -17.88 33.73
C LEU A 15 33.81 -18.35 32.36
N ALA A 16 32.77 -17.68 31.84
CA ALA A 16 32.21 -17.99 30.54
C ALA A 16 33.28 -17.80 29.43
N PRO A 17 33.35 -18.68 28.42
CA PRO A 17 34.35 -18.56 27.37
C PRO A 17 34.10 -17.32 26.51
N VAL A 18 35.14 -16.49 26.38
CA VAL A 18 35.18 -15.32 25.50
C VAL A 18 35.18 -15.77 24.05
N ILE A 19 34.15 -15.41 23.29
CA ILE A 19 34.06 -15.67 21.84
C ILE A 19 34.82 -14.56 21.10
N PRO A 20 35.93 -14.85 20.39
CA PRO A 20 36.63 -13.83 19.61
C PRO A 20 35.78 -13.41 18.40
N LEU A 21 35.56 -12.10 18.26
CA LEU A 21 34.63 -11.50 17.28
C LEU A 21 35.21 -11.31 15.87
N PHE A 22 36.39 -11.84 15.54
CA PHE A 22 36.96 -11.70 14.20
C PHE A 22 37.70 -12.97 13.74
N GLY A 23 37.36 -13.41 12.53
CA GLY A 23 37.67 -14.74 12.00
C GLY A 23 39.13 -15.01 11.65
N GLY A 24 39.54 -16.26 11.84
CA GLY A 24 40.80 -16.81 11.36
C GLY A 24 40.61 -18.27 10.93
N ARG A 25 41.02 -18.60 9.70
CA ARG A 25 41.02 -19.96 9.13
C ARG A 25 42.13 -20.81 9.76
N GLY A 26 41.83 -22.07 10.03
CA GLY A 26 42.82 -23.11 10.28
C GLY A 26 42.15 -24.49 10.24
N ALA A 27 42.52 -25.31 9.26
CA ALA A 27 42.06 -26.69 9.08
C ALA A 27 42.89 -27.66 9.93
N THR A 28 42.28 -28.74 10.44
CA THR A 28 42.67 -30.16 10.24
C THR A 28 41.78 -31.12 11.05
N ALA A 29 41.25 -32.12 10.33
CA ALA A 29 41.07 -33.55 10.64
C ALA A 29 40.31 -34.07 11.89
N ASP A 30 39.36 -34.95 11.54
CA ASP A 30 38.90 -36.20 12.18
C ASP A 30 38.17 -36.17 13.53
N GLY A 31 36.90 -36.60 13.47
CA GLY A 31 36.07 -36.88 14.63
C GLY A 31 34.60 -37.10 14.26
N GLU A 32 34.29 -38.30 13.77
CA GLU A 32 32.92 -38.82 13.63
C GLU A 32 32.17 -38.70 14.97
N GLN A 33 31.16 -37.82 15.03
CA GLN A 33 30.21 -37.73 16.16
C GLN A 33 28.76 -37.70 15.63
N PRO A 34 27.84 -38.45 16.26
CA PRO A 34 26.48 -38.61 15.77
C PRO A 34 25.68 -37.31 15.89
N ARG A 35 24.96 -36.95 14.81
CA ARG A 35 24.10 -35.77 14.73
C ARG A 35 22.95 -35.86 15.76
N PRO A 36 22.75 -34.86 16.63
CA PRO A 36 21.49 -34.75 17.37
C PRO A 36 20.36 -34.38 16.40
N SER A 37 19.28 -35.15 16.47
CA SER A 37 18.05 -34.97 15.70
C SER A 37 17.48 -33.56 15.90
N ALA A 38 17.21 -32.84 14.80
CA ALA A 38 16.58 -31.53 14.85
C ALA A 38 15.15 -31.63 15.39
N PRO A 39 14.70 -30.76 16.32
CA PRO A 39 13.29 -30.68 16.65
C PRO A 39 12.51 -30.12 15.45
N ALA A 40 11.43 -30.80 15.09
CA ALA A 40 10.50 -30.41 14.05
C ALA A 40 9.96 -28.97 14.27
N PRO A 41 9.69 -28.19 13.20
CA PRO A 41 9.09 -26.87 13.35
C PRO A 41 7.67 -27.02 13.93
N ALA A 42 7.45 -26.37 15.06
CA ALA A 42 6.13 -26.24 15.67
C ALA A 42 5.15 -25.60 14.68
N ALA A 43 3.95 -26.19 14.59
CA ALA A 43 2.83 -25.66 13.83
C ALA A 43 2.51 -24.21 14.25
N PRO A 44 2.10 -23.32 13.31
CA PRO A 44 1.68 -21.97 13.69
C PRO A 44 0.38 -22.05 14.49
N SER A 45 0.45 -21.57 15.74
CA SER A 45 -0.70 -21.30 16.58
C SER A 45 -1.64 -20.31 15.91
N THR A 46 -2.93 -20.61 16.01
CA THR A 46 -4.08 -19.80 15.63
C THR A 46 -4.02 -18.36 16.15
N GLY A 47 -4.47 -17.42 15.31
CA GLY A 47 -5.17 -16.21 15.78
C GLY A 47 -4.32 -15.02 16.21
N ALA A 48 -3.30 -14.62 15.45
CA ALA A 48 -2.73 -13.26 15.56
C ALA A 48 -3.48 -12.31 14.60
N GLU A 49 -4.56 -11.71 15.10
CA GLU A 49 -5.29 -10.64 14.43
C GLU A 49 -4.34 -9.49 14.08
N TRP A 50 -4.13 -9.25 12.79
CA TRP A 50 -3.43 -8.07 12.30
C TRP A 50 -4.21 -6.81 12.67
N ARG A 51 -3.87 -6.19 13.80
CA ARG A 51 -4.37 -4.86 14.16
C ARG A 51 -3.60 -3.81 13.39
N SER A 52 -4.17 -3.40 12.26
CA SER A 52 -3.75 -2.16 11.62
C SER A 52 -4.04 -0.99 12.56
N THR A 53 -3.05 -0.14 12.79
CA THR A 53 -3.17 1.11 13.56
C THR A 53 -4.13 2.14 12.93
N TRP A 54 -4.87 1.75 11.89
CA TRP A 54 -5.93 2.52 11.23
C TRP A 54 -7.36 2.05 11.57
N ALA A 55 -7.53 0.98 12.36
CA ALA A 55 -8.85 0.50 12.76
C ALA A 55 -9.37 1.09 14.09
N ALA A 56 -8.52 1.77 14.87
CA ALA A 56 -8.87 2.26 16.21
C ALA A 56 -9.48 3.68 16.26
N GLU A 57 -9.54 4.41 15.14
CA GLU A 57 -10.16 5.75 15.10
C GLU A 57 -11.56 5.77 14.46
N SER A 58 -12.02 4.66 13.89
CA SER A 58 -13.24 4.64 13.05
C SER A 58 -14.51 4.15 13.74
N ALA A 59 -14.48 3.89 15.05
CA ALA A 59 -15.62 3.39 15.81
C ALA A 59 -16.25 4.41 16.77
N ALA A 60 -15.53 5.49 17.14
CA ALA A 60 -16.01 6.48 18.11
C ALA A 60 -16.70 7.72 17.49
N GLU A 61 -16.66 7.91 16.17
CA GLU A 61 -17.21 9.10 15.51
C GLU A 61 -18.26 8.79 14.42
N ARG A 62 -19.09 7.78 14.64
CA ARG A 62 -20.39 7.69 13.94
C ARG A 62 -21.45 8.46 14.71
N ARG A 63 -21.31 9.79 14.80
CA ARG A 63 -22.46 10.67 15.03
C ARG A 63 -23.01 11.06 13.66
N GLY A 64 -24.24 10.64 13.39
CA GLY A 64 -24.97 11.08 12.21
C GLY A 64 -25.13 12.61 12.17
N PRO A 65 -25.37 13.19 10.99
CA PRO A 65 -25.54 14.63 10.86
C PRO A 65 -26.70 15.14 11.73
N SER A 66 -26.52 16.34 12.30
CA SER A 66 -27.50 16.99 13.17
C SER A 66 -28.88 17.14 12.52
N SER A 67 -29.95 17.14 13.33
CA SER A 67 -31.36 17.24 12.90
C SER A 67 -31.74 18.53 12.17
N ARG A 68 -30.79 19.46 12.00
CA ARG A 68 -30.94 20.68 11.20
C ARG A 68 -30.22 20.62 9.85
N HIS A 69 -29.58 19.49 9.52
CA HIS A 69 -28.87 19.32 8.23
C HIS A 69 -29.86 18.86 7.14
N PRO A 70 -29.86 19.48 5.94
CA PRO A 70 -30.84 19.20 4.88
C PRO A 70 -30.81 17.74 4.37
N ALA A 71 -29.71 17.01 4.59
CA ALA A 71 -29.59 15.59 4.27
C ALA A 71 -30.35 14.64 5.23
N ALA A 72 -30.81 15.11 6.39
CA ALA A 72 -31.56 14.29 7.34
C ALA A 72 -32.99 13.96 6.84
N ALA A 73 -33.56 14.78 5.95
CA ALA A 73 -34.89 14.56 5.38
C ALA A 73 -34.93 13.43 4.33
N ALA A 74 -33.78 12.98 3.83
CA ALA A 74 -33.68 11.96 2.78
C ALA A 74 -33.61 10.52 3.31
N LEU A 75 -33.57 10.32 4.64
CA LEU A 75 -33.39 9.01 5.28
C LEU A 75 -34.55 8.62 6.22
N ALA A 76 -35.73 9.25 6.09
CA ALA A 76 -36.91 8.81 6.82
C ALA A 76 -37.55 7.58 6.12
N PRO A 77 -37.88 6.50 6.84
CA PRO A 77 -38.53 5.34 6.24
C PRO A 77 -40.00 5.63 5.92
N GLU A 78 -40.32 5.63 4.63
CA GLU A 78 -41.66 5.78 4.07
C GLU A 78 -42.42 4.45 4.19
N ALA A 79 -43.01 4.21 5.37
CA ALA A 79 -44.00 3.17 5.57
C ALA A 79 -45.36 3.82 5.84
N ALA A 80 -46.37 3.33 5.11
CA ALA A 80 -47.81 3.64 5.21
C ALA A 80 -48.30 4.92 4.52
N ARG A 81 -48.56 4.84 3.21
CA ARG A 81 -49.75 5.44 2.56
C ARG A 81 -50.28 4.50 1.46
N VAL A 82 -51.30 3.73 1.80
CA VAL A 82 -52.17 3.02 0.85
C VAL A 82 -53.52 3.75 0.83
N SER A 83 -54.17 3.70 -0.35
CA SER A 83 -55.53 4.17 -0.69
C SER A 83 -55.64 5.67 -1.03
N GLU A 84 -56.25 6.13 -2.12
CA GLU A 84 -57.11 5.52 -3.14
C GLU A 84 -57.42 6.60 -4.21
N ALA A 85 -57.31 6.27 -5.51
CA ALA A 85 -58.03 6.99 -6.58
C ALA A 85 -57.93 6.23 -7.92
N ALA A 86 -59.06 5.67 -8.33
CA ALA A 86 -59.29 5.06 -9.62
C ALA A 86 -59.31 6.09 -10.77
N ALA A 87 -58.77 5.73 -11.94
CA ALA A 87 -59.34 6.07 -13.25
C ALA A 87 -58.62 5.32 -14.40
N SER A 88 -59.37 4.40 -15.02
CA SER A 88 -59.42 4.00 -16.43
C SER A 88 -58.26 4.35 -17.38
N THR A 89 -57.63 3.32 -17.98
CA THR A 89 -57.12 3.34 -19.37
C THR A 89 -57.10 1.90 -19.92
N PRO A 90 -57.62 1.61 -21.14
CA PRO A 90 -57.91 0.25 -21.61
C PRO A 90 -56.68 -0.54 -22.11
N PRO A 91 -56.76 -1.89 -22.20
CA PRO A 91 -55.61 -2.74 -22.50
C PRO A 91 -55.29 -2.71 -24.00
N ARG A 92 -54.04 -2.36 -24.34
CA ARG A 92 -53.50 -2.59 -25.68
C ARG A 92 -53.08 -4.05 -25.83
N ARG A 93 -53.95 -4.79 -26.50
CA ARG A 93 -53.72 -6.12 -27.06
C ARG A 93 -52.82 -6.02 -28.29
N GLY A 94 -51.71 -6.75 -28.28
CA GLY A 94 -51.01 -7.17 -29.49
C GLY A 94 -49.52 -6.89 -29.52
N LEU A 95 -48.70 -7.89 -29.19
CA LEU A 95 -47.69 -8.47 -30.09
C LEU A 95 -47.11 -9.71 -29.41
N ARG A 96 -47.57 -10.85 -29.92
CA ARG A 96 -47.07 -12.18 -29.59
C ARG A 96 -45.67 -12.29 -30.19
N ALA A 97 -44.64 -12.10 -29.37
CA ALA A 97 -43.28 -12.43 -29.77
C ALA A 97 -43.21 -13.94 -30.00
N VAL A 98 -43.01 -14.28 -31.27
CA VAL A 98 -42.80 -15.63 -31.77
C VAL A 98 -41.63 -16.25 -31.01
N GLY A 99 -41.87 -17.44 -30.45
CA GLY A 99 -40.85 -18.23 -29.79
C GLY A 99 -39.70 -18.51 -30.74
N ARG A 100 -38.49 -18.16 -30.31
CA ARG A 100 -37.26 -18.72 -30.86
C ARG A 100 -37.00 -20.04 -30.12
N PRO A 101 -36.94 -21.19 -30.80
CA PRO A 101 -36.56 -22.43 -30.16
C PRO A 101 -35.03 -22.50 -30.06
N GLY A 102 -34.53 -23.06 -28.97
CA GLY A 102 -33.21 -23.68 -28.90
C GLY A 102 -32.03 -22.72 -28.81
N GLY A 103 -31.57 -22.53 -27.58
CA GLY A 103 -30.27 -21.95 -27.26
C GLY A 103 -30.12 -22.11 -25.76
N ASP A 104 -29.76 -23.32 -25.36
CA ASP A 104 -29.37 -23.79 -24.03
C ASP A 104 -29.01 -22.66 -23.04
N ASP A 105 -30.04 -22.05 -22.44
CA ASP A 105 -29.89 -21.27 -21.22
C ASP A 105 -29.97 -22.25 -20.05
N ALA A 106 -29.06 -23.23 -20.09
CA ALA A 106 -28.64 -23.92 -18.90
C ALA A 106 -27.78 -22.90 -18.15
N SER A 107 -28.43 -22.02 -17.40
CA SER A 107 -27.84 -21.46 -16.20
C SER A 107 -27.47 -22.64 -15.31
N THR A 108 -26.28 -23.20 -15.52
CA THR A 108 -25.74 -24.29 -14.72
C THR A 108 -25.60 -23.72 -13.31
N PRO A 109 -26.33 -24.22 -12.30
CA PRO A 109 -26.36 -23.59 -10.98
C PRO A 109 -25.05 -23.71 -10.18
N ASP A 110 -23.95 -24.16 -10.78
CA ASP A 110 -22.66 -24.40 -10.13
C ASP A 110 -21.50 -24.35 -11.15
N ASP A 111 -21.38 -23.28 -11.96
CA ASP A 111 -20.11 -23.01 -12.66
C ASP A 111 -19.26 -22.03 -11.85
N PRO A 112 -18.31 -22.52 -11.03
CA PRO A 112 -17.48 -21.65 -10.19
C PRO A 112 -16.67 -20.65 -11.02
N ILE A 113 -16.34 -20.97 -12.28
CA ILE A 113 -15.60 -20.08 -13.17
C ILE A 113 -16.49 -18.92 -13.62
N ALA A 114 -17.75 -19.19 -13.96
CA ALA A 114 -18.71 -18.16 -14.34
C ALA A 114 -18.98 -17.19 -13.18
N ASP A 115 -19.23 -17.72 -11.98
CA ASP A 115 -19.49 -16.92 -10.78
C ASP A 115 -18.30 -16.03 -10.40
N ALA A 116 -17.09 -16.59 -10.43
CA ALA A 116 -15.87 -15.84 -10.15
C ALA A 116 -15.60 -14.76 -11.21
N SER A 117 -15.90 -15.05 -12.48
CA SER A 117 -15.79 -14.10 -13.58
C SER A 117 -16.77 -12.93 -13.42
N GLU A 118 -18.03 -13.21 -13.05
CA GLU A 118 -19.02 -12.16 -12.76
C GLU A 118 -18.57 -11.28 -11.58
N LEU A 119 -18.08 -11.90 -10.51
CA LEU A 119 -17.52 -11.19 -9.36
C LEU A 119 -16.36 -10.27 -9.78
N LEU A 120 -15.44 -10.75 -10.62
CA LEU A 120 -14.29 -9.98 -11.08
C LEU A 120 -14.74 -8.79 -11.94
N VAL A 121 -15.68 -9.00 -12.87
CA VAL A 121 -16.29 -7.91 -13.66
C VAL A 121 -16.95 -6.88 -12.74
N ARG A 122 -17.71 -7.31 -11.72
CA ARG A 122 -18.33 -6.40 -10.76
C ARG A 122 -17.29 -5.56 -10.01
N LYS A 123 -16.15 -6.14 -9.60
CA LYS A 123 -15.06 -5.39 -8.97
C LYS A 123 -14.42 -4.40 -9.95
N LEU A 124 -14.14 -4.81 -11.18
CA LEU A 124 -13.53 -3.97 -12.22
C LEU A 124 -14.38 -2.74 -12.56
N ARG A 125 -15.71 -2.82 -12.46
CA ARG A 125 -16.60 -1.65 -12.61
C ARG A 125 -16.37 -0.57 -11.56
N SER A 126 -15.87 -0.93 -10.38
CA SER A 126 -15.68 -0.01 -9.25
C SER A 126 -14.24 0.48 -9.10
N LYS A 127 -13.26 -0.38 -9.44
CA LYS A 127 -11.84 -0.10 -9.29
C LYS A 127 -11.08 -0.91 -10.33
N GLN A 128 -10.13 -0.26 -11.00
CA GLN A 128 -9.19 -0.96 -11.87
C GLN A 128 -8.27 -1.86 -11.04
N LEU A 129 -8.16 -3.13 -11.43
CA LEU A 129 -7.35 -4.13 -10.73
C LEU A 129 -6.11 -4.45 -11.55
N SER A 130 -5.02 -4.84 -10.87
CA SER A 130 -3.89 -5.49 -11.55
C SER A 130 -4.19 -6.96 -11.79
N SER A 131 -3.45 -7.60 -12.68
CA SER A 131 -3.54 -9.05 -12.89
C SER A 131 -3.19 -9.84 -11.62
N ALA A 132 -2.32 -9.31 -10.75
CA ALA A 132 -2.04 -9.92 -9.44
C ALA A 132 -3.24 -9.80 -8.48
N GLU A 133 -3.84 -8.61 -8.36
CA GLU A 133 -5.03 -8.39 -7.52
C GLU A 133 -6.23 -9.23 -8.03
N ALA A 134 -6.37 -9.38 -9.35
CA ALA A 134 -7.39 -10.22 -9.95
C ALA A 134 -7.17 -11.71 -9.61
N ARG A 135 -5.92 -12.21 -9.69
CA ARG A 135 -5.59 -13.58 -9.25
C ARG A 135 -5.92 -13.82 -7.77
N ASP A 136 -5.66 -12.83 -6.91
CA ASP A 136 -5.99 -12.90 -5.49
C ASP A 136 -7.50 -13.00 -5.27
N VAL A 137 -8.30 -12.20 -5.99
CA VAL A 137 -9.77 -12.27 -5.95
C VAL A 137 -10.28 -13.65 -6.36
N LEU A 138 -9.76 -14.20 -7.46
CA LEU A 138 -10.20 -15.52 -7.93
C LEU A 138 -9.75 -16.64 -6.98
N ARG A 139 -8.58 -16.50 -6.34
CA ARG A 139 -8.11 -17.42 -5.29
C ARG A 139 -9.05 -17.43 -4.08
N GLU A 140 -9.45 -16.25 -3.62
CA GLU A 140 -10.39 -16.10 -2.51
C GLU A 140 -11.78 -16.71 -2.81
N ASN A 141 -12.13 -16.81 -4.10
CA ASN A 141 -13.36 -17.47 -4.56
C ASN A 141 -13.23 -19.00 -4.70
N GLY A 142 -12.03 -19.56 -4.51
CA GLY A 142 -11.81 -21.01 -4.50
C GLY A 142 -11.42 -21.63 -5.84
N LEU A 143 -11.08 -20.83 -6.86
CA LEU A 143 -10.63 -21.36 -8.15
C LEU A 143 -9.24 -21.99 -8.05
N SER A 144 -9.03 -23.06 -8.83
CA SER A 144 -7.73 -23.72 -8.98
C SER A 144 -6.69 -22.76 -9.59
N SER A 145 -5.38 -23.07 -9.53
CA SER A 145 -4.37 -22.25 -10.23
C SER A 145 -4.58 -22.22 -11.74
N GLU A 146 -4.93 -23.35 -12.33
CA GLU A 146 -5.10 -23.50 -13.78
C GLU A 146 -6.29 -22.69 -14.27
N ASP A 147 -7.43 -22.77 -13.60
CA ASP A 147 -8.62 -21.99 -13.95
C ASP A 147 -8.39 -20.48 -13.77
N ARG A 148 -7.65 -20.09 -12.72
CA ARG A 148 -7.30 -18.69 -12.50
C ARG A 148 -6.49 -18.12 -13.65
N ASP A 149 -5.46 -18.83 -14.08
CA ASP A 149 -4.60 -18.35 -15.16
C ASP A 149 -5.39 -18.28 -16.48
N LEU A 150 -6.27 -19.24 -16.76
CA LEU A 150 -7.15 -19.22 -17.93
C LEU A 150 -8.13 -18.02 -17.91
N VAL A 151 -8.73 -17.71 -16.75
CA VAL A 151 -9.64 -16.55 -16.61
C VAL A 151 -8.86 -15.25 -16.78
N ILE A 152 -7.69 -15.12 -16.17
CA ILE A 152 -6.85 -13.92 -16.29
C ILE A 152 -6.45 -13.69 -17.74
N GLU A 153 -5.99 -14.74 -18.44
CA GLU A 153 -5.63 -14.64 -19.85
C GLU A 153 -6.81 -14.16 -20.71
N GLN A 154 -8.01 -14.70 -20.50
CA GLN A 154 -9.21 -14.23 -21.21
C GLN A 154 -9.56 -12.77 -20.90
N PHE A 155 -9.36 -12.33 -19.65
CA PHE A 155 -9.62 -10.95 -19.26
C PHE A 155 -8.59 -9.98 -19.85
N GLU A 156 -7.32 -10.38 -19.94
CA GLU A 156 -6.26 -9.63 -20.62
C GLU A 156 -6.53 -9.55 -22.13
N GLN A 157 -6.87 -10.67 -22.79
CA GLN A 157 -7.21 -10.71 -24.22
C GLN A 157 -8.42 -9.82 -24.57
N ARG A 158 -9.39 -9.70 -23.67
CA ARG A 158 -10.57 -8.83 -23.83
C ARG A 158 -10.31 -7.37 -23.43
N GLY A 159 -9.12 -7.04 -22.92
CA GLY A 159 -8.76 -5.70 -22.46
C GLY A 159 -9.44 -5.28 -21.15
N TYR A 160 -9.96 -6.22 -20.36
CA TYR A 160 -10.50 -5.92 -19.02
C TYR A 160 -9.40 -5.74 -17.97
N LEU A 161 -8.28 -6.44 -18.16
CA LEU A 161 -7.07 -6.29 -17.37
C LEU A 161 -5.94 -5.80 -18.27
N ASP A 162 -5.24 -4.79 -17.81
CA ASP A 162 -4.06 -4.25 -18.46
C ASP A 162 -3.19 -3.59 -17.39
N ASP A 163 -2.12 -4.30 -17.01
CA ASP A 163 -1.16 -3.84 -16.00
C ASP A 163 -0.35 -2.63 -16.49
N ALA A 164 -0.14 -2.46 -17.80
CA ALA A 164 0.58 -1.33 -18.36
C ALA A 164 -0.26 -0.04 -18.26
N SER A 165 -1.51 -0.10 -18.73
CA SER A 165 -2.46 1.01 -18.57
C SER A 165 -2.65 1.38 -17.09
N LEU A 166 -2.72 0.38 -16.20
CA LEU A 166 -2.82 0.62 -14.77
C LEU A 166 -1.56 1.29 -14.19
N ALA A 167 -0.37 0.88 -14.65
CA ALA A 167 0.89 1.46 -14.22
C ALA A 167 0.98 2.93 -14.61
N GLU A 168 0.66 3.28 -15.86
CA GLU A 168 0.62 4.67 -16.35
C GLU A 168 -0.32 5.55 -15.53
N LEU A 169 -1.53 5.04 -15.23
CA LEU A 169 -2.49 5.75 -14.40
C LEU A 169 -1.95 6.00 -12.98
N LEU A 170 -1.27 5.01 -12.40
CA LEU A 170 -0.66 5.13 -11.08
C LEU A 170 0.51 6.11 -11.07
N VAL A 171 1.34 6.11 -12.11
CA VAL A 171 2.43 7.09 -12.28
C VAL A 171 1.86 8.50 -12.35
N THR A 172 0.95 8.75 -13.30
CA THR A 172 0.32 10.07 -13.51
C THR A 172 -0.40 10.56 -12.25
N SER A 173 -1.19 9.69 -11.60
CA SER A 173 -1.87 10.06 -10.36
C SER A 173 -0.93 10.30 -9.17
N GLY A 174 0.20 9.58 -9.15
CA GLY A 174 1.22 9.70 -8.14
C GLY A 174 1.99 11.01 -8.27
N SER A 175 2.50 11.32 -9.46
CA SER A 175 3.30 12.51 -9.74
C SER A 175 2.44 13.78 -9.71
N GLU A 176 1.36 13.85 -10.48
CA GLU A 176 0.61 15.09 -10.70
C GLU A 176 -0.37 15.40 -9.56
N ARG A 177 -1.25 14.44 -9.24
CA ARG A 177 -2.31 14.68 -8.25
C ARG A 177 -1.80 14.61 -6.82
N LYS A 178 -0.87 13.69 -6.56
CA LYS A 178 -0.32 13.51 -5.22
C LYS A 178 0.99 14.28 -5.07
N GLY A 179 1.83 14.47 -6.08
CA GLY A 179 3.19 14.99 -5.85
C GLY A 179 4.05 13.96 -5.11
N GLN A 180 3.94 12.68 -5.48
CA GLN A 180 4.81 11.59 -5.03
C GLN A 180 6.11 11.61 -5.81
N GLY A 181 7.22 11.34 -5.14
CA GLY A 181 8.49 11.08 -5.81
C GLY A 181 8.53 9.67 -6.38
N ARG A 182 9.48 9.43 -7.29
CA ARG A 182 9.63 8.17 -8.02
C ARG A 182 9.63 6.92 -7.13
N VAL A 183 10.24 6.99 -5.94
CA VAL A 183 10.34 5.84 -5.02
C VAL A 183 8.97 5.45 -4.44
N ALA A 184 8.12 6.42 -4.10
CA ALA A 184 6.78 6.12 -3.58
C ALA A 184 5.87 5.55 -4.66
N ILE A 185 6.00 6.04 -5.90
CA ILE A 185 5.27 5.50 -7.05
C ILE A 185 5.72 4.06 -7.30
N ALA A 186 7.02 3.79 -7.39
CA ALA A 186 7.57 2.44 -7.55
C ALA A 186 7.09 1.47 -6.47
N ARG A 187 7.07 1.91 -5.20
CA ARG A 187 6.52 1.13 -4.10
C ARG A 187 5.03 0.82 -4.29
N THR A 188 4.26 1.79 -4.78
CA THR A 188 2.82 1.61 -5.05
C THR A 188 2.60 0.58 -6.16
N LEU A 189 3.37 0.64 -7.25
CA LEU A 189 3.31 -0.33 -8.35
C LEU A 189 3.61 -1.75 -7.84
N SER A 190 4.70 -1.90 -7.07
CA SER A 190 5.09 -3.18 -6.47
C SER A 190 4.05 -3.72 -5.48
N GLN A 191 3.47 -2.85 -4.64
CA GLN A 191 2.42 -3.25 -3.69
C GLN A 191 1.15 -3.74 -4.37
N ARG A 192 0.86 -3.25 -5.57
CA ARG A 192 -0.25 -3.73 -6.40
C ARG A 192 0.12 -4.94 -7.25
N GLY A 193 1.33 -5.47 -7.13
CA GLY A 193 1.77 -6.65 -7.86
C GLY A 193 2.01 -6.42 -9.35
N ILE A 194 2.24 -5.18 -9.78
CA ILE A 194 2.57 -4.88 -11.18
C ILE A 194 3.96 -5.48 -11.51
N PRO A 195 4.10 -6.22 -12.62
CA PRO A 195 5.37 -6.80 -13.04
C PRO A 195 6.48 -5.75 -13.13
N ARG A 196 7.69 -6.12 -12.69
CA ARG A 196 8.82 -5.20 -12.62
C ARG A 196 9.13 -4.53 -13.95
N GLN A 197 9.07 -5.27 -15.06
CA GLN A 197 9.33 -4.73 -16.40
C GLN A 197 8.36 -3.61 -16.76
N ILE A 198 7.06 -3.83 -16.53
CA ILE A 198 6.00 -2.84 -16.76
C ILE A 198 6.18 -1.63 -15.82
N ALA A 199 6.51 -1.87 -14.56
CA ALA A 199 6.74 -0.79 -13.61
C ALA A 199 7.95 0.07 -14.00
N ASP A 200 9.05 -0.55 -14.43
CA ASP A 200 10.27 0.14 -14.86
C ASP A 200 10.01 0.95 -16.14
N GLU A 201 9.25 0.40 -17.10
CA GLU A 201 8.82 1.08 -18.32
C GLU A 201 7.91 2.28 -18.02
N ALA A 202 6.84 2.09 -17.24
CA ALA A 202 5.92 3.18 -16.88
C ALA A 202 6.63 4.29 -16.11
N LEU A 203 7.59 3.94 -15.24
CA LEU A 203 8.40 4.93 -14.56
C LEU A 203 9.40 5.62 -15.50
N SER A 204 9.88 4.97 -16.57
CA SER A 204 10.83 5.58 -17.50
C SER A 204 10.25 6.78 -18.27
N VAL A 205 8.93 6.82 -18.42
CA VAL A 205 8.18 7.93 -19.04
C VAL A 205 8.06 9.14 -18.11
N LEU A 206 8.23 8.95 -16.79
CA LEU A 206 8.16 10.04 -15.83
C LEU A 206 9.32 11.01 -16.04
N ASP A 207 8.99 12.30 -16.21
CA ASP A 207 9.95 13.38 -16.34
C ASP A 207 10.93 13.43 -15.15
N ASP A 208 12.17 13.85 -15.41
CA ASP A 208 13.21 14.03 -14.37
C ASP A 208 13.05 15.36 -13.61
N ASP A 209 11.81 15.68 -13.25
CA ASP A 209 11.40 16.91 -12.55
C ASP A 209 11.25 16.70 -11.02
N ASP A 210 11.63 15.52 -10.52
CA ASP A 210 11.55 15.13 -9.10
C ASP A 210 12.20 16.19 -8.19
N ALA A 211 13.28 16.84 -8.66
CA ALA A 211 13.98 17.89 -7.95
C ALA A 211 13.15 19.18 -7.78
N GLU A 212 12.45 19.59 -8.85
CA GLU A 212 11.60 20.79 -8.84
C GLU A 212 10.37 20.56 -7.96
N ARG A 213 9.69 19.42 -8.14
CA ARG A 213 8.52 19.03 -7.32
C ARG A 213 8.88 18.90 -5.84
N ALA A 214 10.05 18.35 -5.51
CA ALA A 214 10.54 18.28 -4.14
C ALA A 214 10.79 19.68 -3.56
N LEU A 215 11.38 20.59 -4.34
CA LEU A 215 11.66 21.95 -3.91
C LEU A 215 10.38 22.74 -3.66
N ASP A 216 9.40 22.66 -4.55
CA ASP A 216 8.12 23.35 -4.39
C ASP A 216 7.34 22.82 -3.18
N TYR A 217 7.37 21.50 -2.97
CA TYR A 217 6.84 20.93 -1.74
C TYR A 217 7.57 21.48 -0.51
N ALA A 218 8.90 21.54 -0.51
CA ALA A 218 9.69 22.05 0.61
C ALA A 218 9.39 23.54 0.88
N ARG A 219 9.27 24.36 -0.16
CA ARG A 219 8.86 25.78 -0.08
C ARG A 219 7.48 25.94 0.57
N SER A 220 6.53 25.05 0.27
CA SER A 220 5.21 25.09 0.91
C SER A 220 5.24 24.79 2.42
N LYS A 221 6.27 24.08 2.91
CA LYS A 221 6.38 23.62 4.31
C LYS A 221 7.34 24.43 5.17
N VAL A 222 8.35 25.05 4.56
CA VAL A 222 9.45 25.71 5.28
C VAL A 222 8.99 26.85 6.20
N ALA A 223 7.92 27.57 5.83
CA ALA A 223 7.37 28.65 6.65
C ALA A 223 6.95 28.17 8.06
N GLY A 224 6.39 26.96 8.15
CA GLY A 224 5.97 26.36 9.42
C GLY A 224 7.12 25.83 10.28
N LEU A 225 8.37 25.88 9.78
CA LEU A 225 9.56 25.37 10.46
C LEU A 225 10.54 26.46 10.88
N ARG A 226 10.27 27.74 10.56
CA ARG A 226 11.12 28.88 10.93
C ARG A 226 11.41 29.04 12.43
N ARG A 227 10.57 28.46 13.30
CA ARG A 227 10.77 28.48 14.75
C ARG A 227 11.85 27.52 15.27
N PHE A 228 12.35 26.63 14.42
CA PHE A 228 13.38 25.66 14.77
C PHE A 228 14.75 26.13 14.27
N ASP A 229 15.82 25.58 14.87
CA ASP A 229 17.16 25.69 14.33
C ASP A 229 17.25 25.03 12.93
N GLU A 230 18.25 25.44 12.15
CA GLU A 230 18.46 24.97 10.77
C GLU A 230 18.53 23.45 10.67
N ASP A 231 19.33 22.81 11.53
CA ASP A 231 19.52 21.37 11.49
C ASP A 231 18.21 20.62 11.76
N THR A 232 17.43 21.08 12.74
CA THR A 232 16.12 20.50 13.05
C THR A 232 15.11 20.75 11.95
N ALA A 233 15.08 21.95 11.34
CA ALA A 233 14.18 22.26 10.23
C ALA A 233 14.49 21.40 9.00
N ILE A 234 15.77 21.29 8.62
CA ILE A 234 16.22 20.46 7.50
C ILE A 234 15.88 19.00 7.76
N ARG A 235 16.20 18.45 8.93
CA ARG A 235 15.90 17.04 9.28
C ARG A 235 14.41 16.73 9.15
N ARG A 236 13.55 17.64 9.58
CA ARG A 236 12.08 17.49 9.48
C ARG A 236 11.60 17.54 8.03
N LEU A 237 12.10 18.49 7.24
CA LEU A 237 11.77 18.60 5.81
C LEU A 237 12.22 17.36 5.03
N VAL A 238 13.45 16.89 5.25
CA VAL A 238 13.95 15.65 4.65
C VAL A 238 13.04 14.49 5.01
N GLY A 239 12.69 14.32 6.29
CA GLY A 239 11.77 13.26 6.70
C GLY A 239 10.39 13.35 6.02
N GLN A 240 9.85 14.55 5.81
CA GLN A 240 8.61 14.75 5.08
C GLN A 240 8.74 14.35 3.60
N LEU A 241 9.82 14.78 2.93
CA LEU A 241 10.11 14.47 1.53
C LEU A 241 10.39 12.98 1.32
N SER A 242 11.12 12.33 2.22
CA SER A 242 11.39 10.89 2.14
C SER A 242 10.10 10.07 2.26
N ARG A 243 9.17 10.43 3.15
CA ARG A 243 7.85 9.77 3.24
C ARG A 243 7.00 9.97 1.97
N ARG A 244 7.26 11.07 1.24
CA ARG A 244 6.65 11.36 -0.05
C ARG A 244 7.26 10.55 -1.20
N GLY A 245 8.41 9.92 -0.99
CA GLY A 245 9.11 9.09 -1.97
C GLY A 245 10.16 9.81 -2.80
N TYR A 246 10.62 11.00 -2.38
CA TYR A 246 11.77 11.64 -3.03
C TYR A 246 13.07 10.98 -2.57
N GLY A 247 14.00 10.80 -3.52
CA GLY A 247 15.32 10.25 -3.24
C GLY A 247 16.08 11.06 -2.19
N GLY A 248 16.95 10.42 -1.40
CA GLY A 248 17.62 11.07 -0.26
C GLY A 248 18.43 12.31 -0.63
N SER A 249 19.15 12.26 -1.76
CA SER A 249 19.91 13.40 -2.29
C SER A 249 18.98 14.56 -2.70
N VAL A 250 17.92 14.26 -3.45
CA VAL A 250 16.91 15.24 -3.89
C VAL A 250 16.22 15.88 -2.69
N ALA A 251 15.79 15.07 -1.71
CA ALA A 251 15.13 15.54 -0.51
C ALA A 251 16.02 16.50 0.31
N LEU A 252 17.30 16.15 0.49
CA LEU A 252 18.25 16.99 1.22
C LEU A 252 18.52 18.31 0.49
N THR A 253 18.75 18.26 -0.81
CA THR A 253 19.02 19.44 -1.64
C THR A 253 17.81 20.38 -1.66
N ALA A 254 16.61 19.86 -1.84
CA ALA A 254 15.36 20.62 -1.80
C ALA A 254 15.16 21.29 -0.43
N ALA A 255 15.32 20.54 0.67
CA ALA A 255 15.17 21.06 2.03
C ALA A 255 16.15 22.21 2.33
N ARG A 256 17.44 22.03 2.01
CA ARG A 256 18.48 23.06 2.19
C ARG A 256 18.23 24.30 1.33
N THR A 257 17.73 24.10 0.10
CA THR A 257 17.45 25.21 -0.82
C THR A 257 16.28 26.04 -0.32
N ALA A 258 15.16 25.39 0.02
CA ALA A 258 13.99 26.07 0.59
C ALA A 258 14.34 26.81 1.89
N TRP A 259 15.15 26.22 2.79
CA TRP A 259 15.60 26.90 4.00
C TRP A 259 16.44 28.15 3.70
N ARG A 260 17.44 28.06 2.80
CA ARG A 260 18.25 29.23 2.42
C ARG A 260 17.42 30.37 1.80
N GLU A 261 16.41 30.05 1.00
CA GLU A 261 15.48 31.04 0.44
C GLU A 261 14.75 31.81 1.56
N THR A 262 14.35 31.13 2.64
CA THR A 262 13.69 31.80 3.77
C THR A 262 14.58 32.78 4.52
N GLN A 263 15.88 32.51 4.60
CA GLN A 263 16.86 33.37 5.25
C GLN A 263 17.15 34.62 4.41
N ARG A 264 17.28 34.46 3.09
CA ARG A 264 17.46 35.60 2.16
C ARG A 264 16.27 36.55 2.14
N GLY A 265 15.05 36.04 2.21
CA GLY A 265 13.83 36.86 2.31
C GLY A 265 13.65 37.57 3.65
N SER A 266 14.32 37.11 4.72
CA SER A 266 14.26 37.73 6.05
C SER A 266 15.31 38.83 6.26
N GLY A 267 16.32 38.91 5.40
CA GLY A 267 17.49 39.77 5.56
C GLY A 267 17.48 41.06 4.73
N VAL A 268 16.52 41.26 3.81
CA VAL A 268 16.39 42.52 3.05
C VAL A 268 15.61 43.55 3.88
N GLY A 269 16.14 43.84 5.07
CA GLY A 269 15.74 44.98 5.88
C GLY A 269 16.37 46.25 5.33
N ARG A 270 15.65 46.94 4.44
CA ARG A 270 15.64 48.40 4.24
C ARG A 270 16.99 49.11 4.52
N VAL A 271 17.90 49.11 3.55
CA VAL A 271 19.01 50.09 3.54
C VAL A 271 18.37 51.47 3.37
N ARG A 272 18.25 52.21 4.46
CA ARG A 272 17.76 53.58 4.45
C ARG A 272 18.94 54.43 3.99
N PHE A 273 18.92 54.86 2.73
CA PHE A 273 19.85 55.87 2.25
C PHE A 273 19.48 57.18 2.96
N GLU A 274 20.30 57.62 3.92
CA GLU A 274 20.27 59.01 4.40
C GLU A 274 21.00 59.86 3.36
N GLU A 275 20.22 60.70 2.67
CA GLU A 275 20.71 61.71 1.72
C GLU A 275 21.29 62.88 2.53
N SER A 276 22.52 63.30 2.17
CA SER A 276 23.36 64.28 2.87
C SER A 276 22.95 65.73 2.62
#